data_AF-A0A816WVG8-F1
#
_entry.id   AF-A0A816WVG8-F1
#
_cell.length_a   1.000
_cell.length_b   1.000
_cell.length_c   1.000
_cell.angle_alpha   90.00
_cell.angle_beta   90.00
_cell.angle_gamma   90.00
#
_symmetry.space_group_name_H-M   'P 1'
#
loop_
_entity.id
_entity.type
_entity.pdbx_description
1 polymer ?
#
loop_
_entity_poly.entity_id
_entity_poly.type
_entity_poly.pdbx_seq_one_letter_code
_entity_poly.pdbx_strand_id
1 'polypeptide(L)' 'MLPQEESLDILIEFLVQHGYQKVQNIPTDIIRKLALIVIKENGFVYEKKFYWQVIGGAMGSA' A
#
# COMPACT_ATOMS: atom_id res chain seq x y z
N MET A 1 -4.14 -14.63 7.79
CA MET A 1 -3.76 -13.30 7.26
C MET A 1 -4.98 -12.43 7.32
N LEU A 2 -4.85 -11.18 7.80
CA LEU A 2 -5.91 -10.20 7.63
C LEU A 2 -6.16 -10.00 6.12
N PRO A 3 -7.42 -9.90 5.67
CA PRO A 3 -7.75 -9.41 4.35
C PRO A 3 -7.00 -8.11 4.04
N GLN A 4 -6.55 -7.98 2.79
CA GLN A 4 -5.77 -6.82 2.35
C GLN A 4 -6.54 -5.51 2.52
N GLU A 5 -7.85 -5.51 2.26
CA GLU A 5 -8.70 -4.33 2.42
C GLU A 5 -8.86 -3.94 3.90
N GLU A 6 -9.08 -4.91 4.80
CA GLU A 6 -9.14 -4.67 6.26
C GLU A 6 -7.81 -4.13 6.80
N SER A 7 -6.68 -4.61 6.26
CA SER A 7 -5.35 -4.11 6.65
C SER A 7 -5.15 -2.63 6.27
N LEU A 8 -5.71 -2.20 5.14
CA LEU A 8 -5.69 -0.80 4.72
C LEU A 8 -6.60 0.07 5.59
N ASP A 9 -7.76 -0.44 5.99
CA ASP A 9 -8.66 0.29 6.88
C ASP A 9 -8.00 0.55 8.24
N ILE A 10 -7.34 -0.46 8.81
CA ILE A 10 -6.55 -0.31 10.05
C ILE A 10 -5.44 0.75 9.90
N LEU A 11 -4.75 0.79 8.77
CA LEU A 11 -3.72 1.81 8.49
C LEU A 11 -4.33 3.22 8.49
N ILE A 12 -5.48 3.40 7.85
CA ILE A 12 -6.13 4.72 7.79
C ILE A 12 -6.63 5.13 9.17
N GLU A 13 -7.25 4.23 9.92
CA GLU A 13 -7.68 4.47 11.30
C GLU A 13 -6.50 4.88 12.18
N PHE A 14 -5.37 4.16 12.08
CA PHE A 14 -4.15 4.49 12.82
C PHE A 14 -3.64 5.90 12.49
N LEU A 15 -3.58 6.27 11.21
CA LEU A 15 -3.14 7.60 10.78
C LEU A 15 -4.07 8.69 11.32
N VAL A 16 -5.38 8.50 11.22
CA VAL A 16 -6.38 9.45 11.72
C VAL A 16 -6.29 9.61 13.24
N GLN A 17 -6.14 8.51 13.98
CA GLN A 17 -5.97 8.53 15.44
C GLN A 17 -4.73 9.34 15.88
N HIS A 18 -3.67 9.34 15.07
CA HIS A 18 -2.45 10.11 15.33
C HIS A 18 -2.48 11.53 14.73
N GLY A 19 -3.64 12.02 14.28
CA GLY A 19 -3.82 13.38 13.79
C GLY A 19 -3.40 13.58 12.32
N TYR A 20 -3.08 12.52 11.59
CA TYR A 20 -2.77 12.61 10.17
C TYR A 20 -4.03 12.56 9.32
N GLN A 21 -4.46 13.72 8.82
CA GLN A 21 -5.44 13.82 7.73
C GLN A 21 -4.78 13.73 6.35
N LYS A 22 -3.46 13.97 6.29
CA LYS A 22 -2.63 13.90 5.10
C LYS A 22 -1.20 13.50 5.47
N VAL A 23 -0.52 12.77 4.58
CA VAL A 23 0.91 12.44 4.70
C VAL A 23 1.62 13.06 3.51
N GLN A 24 2.62 13.90 3.74
CA GLN A 24 3.34 14.62 2.66
C GLN A 24 2.40 15.34 1.66
N ASN A 25 1.36 16.01 2.17
CA ASN A 25 0.30 16.64 1.40
C ASN A 25 -0.63 15.72 0.59
N ILE A 26 -0.53 14.40 0.74
CA ILE A 26 -1.45 13.43 0.15
C ILE A 26 -2.53 13.09 1.17
N PRO A 27 -3.83 13.30 0.87
CA PRO A 27 -4.93 12.90 1.74
C PRO A 27 -4.93 11.40 2.05
N THR A 28 -5.33 11.02 3.27
CA THR A 28 -5.33 9.62 3.71
C THR A 28 -6.23 8.71 2.87
N ASP A 29 -7.33 9.22 2.33
CA ASP A 29 -8.19 8.45 1.41
C ASP A 29 -7.49 8.13 0.08
N ILE A 30 -6.65 9.06 -0.42
CA ILE A 30 -5.82 8.85 -1.61
C ILE A 30 -4.72 7.84 -1.32
N ILE A 31 -4.08 7.90 -0.14
CA ILE A 31 -3.10 6.90 0.30
C ILE A 31 -3.73 5.51 0.33
N ARG A 32 -4.96 5.38 0.86
CA ARG A 32 -5.70 4.11 0.86
C ARG A 32 -5.89 3.56 -0.56
N LYS A 33 -6.32 4.41 -1.50
CA LYS A 33 -6.54 4.03 -2.91
C LYS A 33 -5.25 3.62 -3.60
N LEU A 34 -4.15 4.37 -3.40
CA LEU A 34 -2.84 4.05 -3.96
C LEU A 34 -2.30 2.72 -3.41
N ALA A 35 -2.39 2.52 -2.10
CA ALA A 35 -1.98 1.27 -1.48
C ALA A 35 -2.82 0.08 -1.96
N LEU A 36 -4.13 0.27 -2.13
CA LEU A 36 -5.01 -0.75 -2.72
C LEU A 36 -4.60 -1.11 -4.15
N ILE A 37 -4.23 -0.14 -4.98
CA ILE A 37 -3.72 -0.39 -6.34
C ILE A 37 -2.43 -1.21 -6.28
N VAL A 38 -1.46 -0.81 -5.45
CA VAL A 38 -0.19 -1.54 -5.30
C VAL A 38 -0.43 -2.99 -4.87
N ILE A 39 -1.34 -3.20 -3.93
CA ILE A 39 -1.66 -4.53 -3.41
C ILE A 39 -2.45 -5.39 -4.42
N LYS A 40 -3.42 -4.81 -5.15
CA LYS A 40 -4.23 -5.53 -6.14
C LYS A 40 -3.45 -5.86 -7.40
N GLU A 41 -2.72 -4.88 -7.93
CA GLU A 41 -1.92 -5.06 -9.13
C GLU A 41 -0.65 -5.88 -8.86
N ASN A 42 -0.18 -5.90 -7.60
CA ASN A 42 1.13 -6.44 -7.20
C ASN A 42 2.28 -5.88 -8.09
N GLY A 43 2.04 -4.76 -8.76
CA GLY A 43 2.89 -4.22 -9.80
C GLY A 43 3.64 -2.99 -9.31
N PHE A 44 4.94 -2.91 -9.57
CA PHE A 44 5.72 -1.69 -9.31
C PHE A 44 6.75 -1.44 -10.41
N VAL A 45 7.17 -0.18 -10.52
CA VAL A 45 8.20 0.24 -11.48
C VAL A 45 9.50 0.50 -10.74
N TYR A 46 10.58 -0.13 -11.20
CA TYR A 46 11.93 0.11 -10.72
C TYR A 46 12.89 0.15 -11.91
N GLU A 47 13.81 1.13 -11.97
CA GLU A 47 14.72 1.32 -13.10
C GLU A 47 14.08 1.23 -14.51
N LYS A 48 12.88 1.81 -14.68
CA LYS A 48 12.08 1.77 -15.93
C LYS A 48 11.63 0.37 -16.37
N LYS A 49 11.66 -0.62 -15.46
CA LYS A 49 11.12 -1.97 -15.66
C LYS A 49 9.89 -2.18 -14.79
N PHE A 50 8.94 -2.96 -15.31
CA PHE A 50 7.75 -3.36 -14.57
C PHE A 50 8.02 -4.69 -13.86
N TYR A 51 7.68 -4.76 -12.58
CA TYR A 51 7.82 -5.93 -11.74
C TYR A 51 6.45 -6.30 -11.20
N TRP A 52 6.17 -7.60 -11.11
CA TRP A 52 4.96 -8.13 -10.48
C TRP A 52 5.36 -9.06 -9.33
N GLN A 53 4.82 -8.82 -8.15
CA GLN A 53 4.99 -9.70 -7.01
C GLN A 53 4.15 -10.96 -7.23
N VAL A 54 4.81 -12.12 -7.23
CA VAL A 54 4.14 -13.41 -7.30
C VAL A 54 3.55 -13.71 -5.92
N ILE A 55 2.27 -14.11 -5.88
CA ILE A 55 1.59 -14.52 -4.65
C ILE A 55 2.39 -15.64 -3.97
N GLY A 56 2.80 -15.43 -2.71
CA GLY A 56 3.60 -16.39 -1.94
C GLY A 56 5.12 -16.24 -2.09
N GLY A 57 5.60 -15.34 -2.94
CA GLY A 57 7.00 -14.93 -2.99
C GLY A 57 7.25 -13.74 -2.06
N ALA A 58 8.13 -13.91 -1.07
CA ALA A 58 8.77 -12.75 -0.47
C ALA A 58 9.76 -12.19 -1.50
N MET A 59 9.71 -10.89 -1.80
CA MET A 59 10.81 -10.22 -2.51
C MET A 59 12.02 -10.21 -1.58
N GLY A 60 12.73 -11.34 -1.54
CA GLY A 60 14.02 -11.47 -0.93
C GLY A 60 14.99 -10.59 -1.70
N SER A 61 15.62 -9.67 -0.96
CA SER A 61 16.84 -8.98 -1.36
C SER A 61 17.80 -9.93 -2.08
N ALA A 62 18.31 -9.49 -3.23
CA ALA A 62 19.51 -10.06 -3.81
C ALA A 62 20.71 -9.92 -2.86
#